data_AF-A0A7H5F409-F1
#
_entry.id   AF-A0A7H5F409-F1
#
_cell.length_a   1.000
_cell.length_b   1.000
_cell.length_c   1.000
_cell.angle_alpha   90.00
_cell.angle_beta   90.00
_cell.angle_gamma   90.00
#
_symmetry.space_group_name_H-M   'P 1'
#
loop_
_entity.id
_entity.type
_entity.pdbx_description
1 polymer ?
#
loop_
_entity_poly.entity_id
_entity_poly.type
_entity_poly.pdbx_seq_one_letter_code
_entity_poly.pdbx_strand_id
1 'polypeptide(L)'
;MLKELKSSAHYFFDWNLERIERCLEELSEEQVWSRPNANSNSIGNQILHLSGNIRQWIISGLGAAADVRTRDEEFAAAGGMNKQQLLARLSDTIREAKDTLEKQSVEDLLRERPVQAYVHDGVFIIMHVTEHLSYHTGQIIFWTKALRDLDLDFYGGVDLG
;
A
#
# COMPACT_ATOMS: atom_id res chain seq x y z
N MET A 1 15.18 13.48 -14.42
CA MET A 1 15.01 12.03 -14.12
C MET A 1 14.55 11.77 -12.69
N LEU A 2 15.17 12.36 -11.66
CA LEU A 2 14.74 12.17 -10.26
C LEU A 2 13.29 12.64 -10.00
N LYS A 3 12.94 13.83 -10.51
CA LYS A 3 11.59 14.40 -10.38
C LYS A 3 10.55 13.47 -10.99
N GLU A 4 10.84 12.93 -12.17
CA GLU A 4 9.97 12.03 -12.92
C GLU A 4 9.73 10.73 -12.13
N LEU A 5 10.80 10.11 -11.61
CA LEU A 5 10.69 8.92 -10.76
C LEU A 5 9.79 9.15 -9.55
N LYS A 6 10.01 10.24 -8.79
CA LYS A 6 9.18 10.59 -7.62
C LYS A 6 7.72 10.83 -8.03
N SER A 7 7.50 11.61 -9.10
CA SER A 7 6.15 11.92 -9.57
C SER A 7 5.40 10.67 -10.04
N SER A 8 6.06 9.71 -10.68
CA SER A 8 5.47 8.43 -11.07
C SER A 8 5.12 7.58 -9.86
N ALA A 9 6.02 7.50 -8.86
CA ALA A 9 5.73 6.79 -7.62
C ALA A 9 4.52 7.39 -6.89
N HIS A 10 4.46 8.72 -6.78
CA HIS A 10 3.33 9.44 -6.17
C HIS A 10 2.02 9.13 -6.90
N TYR A 11 2.04 9.21 -8.23
CA TYR A 11 0.88 8.88 -9.05
C TYR A 11 0.39 7.46 -8.77
N PHE A 12 1.26 6.45 -8.78
CA PHE A 12 0.85 5.07 -8.53
C PHE A 12 0.41 4.83 -7.08
N PHE A 13 0.95 5.57 -6.09
CA PHE A 13 0.45 5.49 -4.72
C PHE A 13 -0.97 6.01 -4.62
N ASP A 14 -1.25 7.19 -5.16
CA ASP A 14 -2.57 7.81 -5.13
C ASP A 14 -3.58 6.96 -5.93
N TRP A 15 -3.18 6.49 -7.11
CA TRP A 15 -3.97 5.63 -7.99
C TRP A 15 -4.40 4.31 -7.34
N ASN A 16 -3.52 3.70 -6.53
CA ASN A 16 -3.85 2.49 -5.79
C ASN A 16 -4.70 2.79 -4.56
N LEU A 17 -4.42 3.87 -3.84
CA LEU A 17 -5.20 4.30 -2.68
C LEU A 17 -6.66 4.55 -3.06
N GLU A 18 -6.92 5.27 -4.16
CA GLU A 18 -8.26 5.53 -4.67
C GLU A 18 -9.04 4.24 -4.98
N ARG A 19 -8.38 3.23 -5.57
CA ARG A 19 -9.03 1.93 -5.83
C ARG A 19 -9.36 1.18 -4.56
N ILE A 20 -8.47 1.22 -3.57
CA ILE A 20 -8.71 0.59 -2.27
C ILE A 20 -9.89 1.29 -1.57
N GLU A 21 -9.94 2.62 -1.61
CA GLU A 21 -11.05 3.42 -1.08
C GLU A 21 -12.39 3.00 -1.72
N ARG A 22 -12.48 2.98 -3.06
CA ARG A 22 -13.68 2.51 -3.78
C ARG A 22 -14.07 1.07 -3.39
N CYS A 23 -13.10 0.18 -3.20
CA CYS A 23 -13.41 -1.18 -2.73
C CYS A 23 -14.02 -1.17 -1.32
N LEU A 24 -13.48 -0.36 -0.41
CA LEU A 24 -14.00 -0.25 0.96
C LEU A 24 -15.41 0.37 0.99
N GLU A 25 -15.73 1.30 0.08
CA GLU A 25 -17.08 1.89 -0.02
C GLU A 25 -18.15 0.83 -0.29
N GLU A 26 -17.84 -0.16 -1.13
CA GLU A 26 -18.76 -1.23 -1.54
C GLU A 26 -18.98 -2.34 -0.51
N LEU A 27 -18.13 -2.41 0.53
CA LEU A 27 -18.10 -3.53 1.48
C LEU A 27 -18.69 -3.15 2.84
N SER A 28 -19.30 -4.11 3.53
CA SER A 28 -19.62 -3.97 4.96
C SER A 28 -18.36 -4.10 5.83
N GLU A 29 -18.42 -3.65 7.09
CA GLU A 29 -17.34 -3.84 8.07
C GLU A 29 -16.99 -5.34 8.25
N GLU A 30 -18.00 -6.20 8.26
CA GLU A 30 -17.82 -7.65 8.35
C GLU A 30 -17.10 -8.21 7.11
N GLN A 31 -17.50 -7.76 5.91
CA GLN A 31 -16.88 -8.21 4.66
C GLN A 31 -15.41 -7.82 4.56
N VAL A 32 -15.02 -6.64 5.07
CA VAL A 32 -13.61 -6.19 5.07
C VAL A 32 -12.70 -7.10 5.89
N TRP A 33 -13.24 -7.69 6.98
CA TRP A 33 -12.52 -8.63 7.83
C TRP A 33 -12.77 -10.10 7.48
N SER A 34 -13.66 -10.37 6.53
CA SER A 34 -13.92 -11.73 6.05
C SER A 34 -12.71 -12.29 5.31
N ARG A 35 -12.44 -13.58 5.55
CA ARG A 35 -11.39 -14.35 4.85
C ARG A 35 -12.06 -15.34 3.90
N PRO A 36 -11.55 -15.54 2.68
CA PRO A 36 -12.06 -16.57 1.78
C PRO A 36 -11.84 -17.98 2.32
N ASN A 37 -10.76 -18.19 3.07
CA ASN A 37 -10.37 -19.44 3.71
C ASN A 37 -9.30 -19.17 4.78
N ALA A 38 -8.92 -20.20 5.54
CA ALA A 38 -7.96 -20.09 6.65
C ALA A 38 -6.54 -19.64 6.22
N ASN A 39 -6.16 -19.84 4.95
CA ASN A 39 -4.82 -19.52 4.44
C ASN A 39 -4.78 -18.18 3.68
N SER A 40 -5.91 -17.48 3.59
CA SER A 40 -6.02 -16.22 2.85
C SER A 40 -6.23 -15.05 3.80
N ASN A 41 -5.74 -13.88 3.42
CA ASN A 41 -5.90 -12.66 4.20
C ASN A 41 -7.23 -11.97 3.91
N SER A 42 -7.77 -11.29 4.92
CA SER A 42 -8.87 -10.34 4.74
C SER A 42 -8.36 -9.03 4.12
N ILE A 43 -9.26 -8.19 3.62
CA ILE A 43 -8.90 -6.86 3.12
C ILE A 43 -8.29 -6.02 4.24
N GLY A 44 -8.81 -6.12 5.47
CA GLY A 44 -8.22 -5.50 6.64
C GLY A 44 -6.76 -5.89 6.87
N ASN A 45 -6.44 -7.19 6.80
CA ASN A 45 -5.04 -7.65 6.91
C ASN A 45 -4.15 -7.08 5.79
N GLN A 46 -4.66 -7.03 4.56
CA GLN A 46 -3.91 -6.53 3.42
C GLN A 46 -3.57 -5.04 3.59
N ILE A 47 -4.52 -4.23 4.08
CA ILE A 47 -4.29 -2.80 4.33
C ILE A 47 -3.30 -2.56 5.47
N LEU A 48 -3.42 -3.33 6.56
CA LEU A 48 -2.43 -3.30 7.64
C LEU A 48 -1.03 -3.66 7.13
N HIS A 49 -0.95 -4.72 6.32
CA HIS A 49 0.29 -5.18 5.73
C HIS A 49 0.94 -4.14 4.79
N LEU A 50 0.13 -3.52 3.93
CA LEU A 50 0.57 -2.44 3.04
C LEU A 50 1.14 -1.27 3.82
N SER A 51 0.44 -0.84 4.88
CA SER A 51 0.90 0.25 5.75
C SER A 51 2.25 -0.12 6.41
N GLY A 52 2.39 -1.35 6.92
CA GLY A 52 3.64 -1.84 7.49
C GLY A 52 4.78 -1.93 6.48
N ASN A 53 4.50 -2.41 5.26
CA ASN A 53 5.49 -2.50 4.18
C ASN A 53 5.99 -1.10 3.78
N ILE A 54 5.10 -0.17 3.44
CA ILE A 54 5.46 1.20 3.04
C ILE A 54 6.29 1.88 4.14
N ARG A 55 5.88 1.73 5.40
CA ARG A 55 6.60 2.31 6.54
C ARG A 55 8.00 1.74 6.70
N GLN A 56 8.15 0.43 6.59
CA GLN A 56 9.46 -0.20 6.76
C GLN A 56 10.40 0.12 5.60
N TRP A 57 9.91 0.07 4.37
CA TRP A 57 10.74 0.23 3.17
C TRP A 57 11.07 1.70 2.88
N ILE A 58 10.07 2.58 2.81
CA ILE A 58 10.30 3.99 2.49
C ILE A 58 10.59 4.79 3.75
N ILE A 59 9.68 4.81 4.72
CA ILE A 59 9.77 5.76 5.84
C ILE A 59 10.99 5.44 6.73
N SER A 60 11.21 4.16 7.03
CA SER A 60 12.33 3.71 7.87
C SER A 60 13.58 3.42 7.05
N GLY A 61 13.47 2.57 6.02
CA GLY A 61 14.62 2.14 5.20
C GLY A 61 15.24 3.29 4.41
N LEU A 62 14.44 4.05 3.66
CA LEU A 62 14.91 5.18 2.87
C LEU A 62 15.00 6.48 3.69
N GLY A 63 14.00 6.76 4.52
CA GLY A 63 13.86 8.00 5.31
C GLY A 63 14.55 7.99 6.68
N ALA A 64 15.14 6.87 7.09
CA ALA A 64 15.84 6.70 8.38
C ALA A 64 14.97 6.96 9.63
N ALA A 65 13.64 6.91 9.52
CA ALA A 65 12.78 6.90 10.70
C ALA A 65 12.93 5.59 11.48
N ALA A 66 12.51 5.59 12.75
CA ALA A 66 12.50 4.38 13.56
C ALA A 66 11.52 3.33 13.00
N ASP A 67 12.02 2.11 12.79
CA ASP A 67 11.18 0.97 12.44
C ASP A 67 10.47 0.45 13.70
N VAL A 68 9.15 0.61 13.71
CA VAL A 68 8.25 0.19 14.81
C VAL A 68 7.27 -0.88 14.33
N ARG A 69 7.56 -1.55 13.20
CA ARG A 69 6.66 -2.51 12.57
C ARG A 69 6.53 -3.79 13.38
N THR A 70 5.29 -4.19 13.65
CA THR A 70 4.93 -5.48 14.24
C THR A 70 4.29 -6.40 13.18
N ARG A 71 5.12 -7.02 12.33
CA ARG A 71 4.64 -7.75 11.14
C ARG A 71 3.62 -8.84 11.47
N ASP A 72 3.85 -9.62 12.51
CA ASP A 72 2.96 -10.73 12.85
C ASP A 72 1.57 -10.26 13.27
N GLU A 73 1.45 -9.07 13.88
CA GLU A 73 0.17 -8.46 14.25
C GLU A 73 -0.68 -8.10 13.02
N GLU A 74 -0.04 -7.73 11.90
CA GLU A 74 -0.73 -7.41 10.63
C GLU A 74 -1.55 -8.61 10.12
N PHE A 75 -1.01 -9.82 10.26
CA PHE A 75 -1.61 -11.07 9.76
C PHE A 75 -2.48 -11.79 10.80
N ALA A 76 -2.17 -11.59 12.09
CA ALA A 76 -2.94 -12.14 13.20
C ALA A 76 -4.24 -11.38 13.48
N ALA A 77 -4.34 -10.11 13.06
CA ALA A 77 -5.56 -9.32 13.22
C ALA A 77 -6.77 -10.01 12.56
N ALA A 78 -7.89 -10.06 13.30
CA ALA A 78 -9.18 -10.58 12.84
C ALA A 78 -10.29 -9.52 12.89
N GLY A 79 -9.92 -8.25 13.06
CA GLY A 79 -10.82 -7.14 13.34
C GLY A 79 -10.11 -5.98 14.04
N GLY A 80 -10.91 -5.07 14.61
CA GLY A 80 -10.46 -4.02 15.53
C GLY A 80 -10.44 -2.62 14.92
N MET A 81 -10.05 -2.48 13.65
CA MET A 81 -10.20 -1.23 12.90
C MET A 81 -11.42 -1.30 11.99
N ASN A 82 -12.20 -0.23 11.95
CA ASN A 82 -13.25 -0.07 10.95
C ASN A 82 -12.66 0.39 9.59
N LYS A 83 -13.48 0.41 8.54
CA LYS A 83 -13.05 0.83 7.19
C LYS A 83 -12.38 2.20 7.16
N GLN A 84 -12.95 3.17 7.86
CA GLN A 84 -12.42 4.53 7.90
C GLN A 84 -11.03 4.57 8.56
N GLN A 85 -10.83 3.83 9.66
CA GLN A 85 -9.56 3.75 10.35
C GLN A 85 -8.49 3.04 9.50
N LEU A 86 -8.87 1.97 8.79
CA LEU A 86 -7.98 1.29 7.85
C LEU A 86 -7.54 2.21 6.71
N LEU A 87 -8.49 2.91 6.09
CA LEU A 87 -8.21 3.85 4.99
C LEU A 87 -7.35 5.03 5.48
N ALA A 88 -7.69 5.63 6.61
CA ALA A 88 -6.91 6.72 7.20
C ALA A 88 -5.48 6.28 7.50
N ARG A 89 -5.29 5.09 8.07
CA ARG A 89 -3.95 4.54 8.34
C ARG A 89 -3.12 4.40 7.07
N LEU A 90 -3.68 3.85 6.00
CA LEU A 90 -2.98 3.68 4.74
C LEU A 90 -2.68 5.03 4.08
N SER A 91 -3.67 5.93 4.04
CA SER A 91 -3.54 7.28 3.48
C SER A 91 -2.47 8.11 4.19
N ASP A 92 -2.46 8.09 5.52
CA ASP A 92 -1.45 8.76 6.33
C ASP A 92 -0.05 8.19 6.09
N THR A 93 0.06 6.86 5.97
CA THR A 93 1.34 6.19 5.67
C THR A 93 1.84 6.55 4.26
N ILE A 94 0.96 6.60 3.26
CA ILE A 94 1.31 7.01 1.89
C ILE A 94 1.75 8.47 1.87
N ARG A 95 1.05 9.36 2.58
CA ARG A 95 1.44 10.78 2.70
C ARG A 95 2.85 10.92 3.29
N GLU A 96 3.12 10.26 4.42
CA GLU A 96 4.45 10.28 5.05
C GLU A 96 5.53 9.70 4.13
N ALA A 97 5.21 8.66 3.35
CA ALA A 97 6.12 8.10 2.35
C ALA A 97 6.42 9.11 1.23
N LYS A 98 5.41 9.81 0.69
CA LYS A 98 5.59 10.87 -0.32
C LYS A 98 6.47 12.00 0.21
N ASP A 99 6.20 12.46 1.45
CA ASP A 99 7.02 13.48 2.12
C ASP A 99 8.47 13.02 2.33
N THR A 100 8.67 11.72 2.56
CA THR A 100 10.00 11.11 2.67
C THR A 100 10.72 11.12 1.31
N LEU A 101 10.03 10.77 0.23
CA LEU A 101 10.58 10.75 -1.12
C LEU A 101 11.00 12.15 -1.59
N GLU A 102 10.20 13.18 -1.31
CA GLU A 102 10.52 14.55 -1.71
C GLU A 102 11.85 15.04 -1.14
N LYS A 103 12.23 14.59 0.05
CA LYS A 103 13.49 14.97 0.72
C LYS A 103 14.73 14.27 0.16
N GLN A 104 14.59 13.24 -0.67
CA GLN A 104 15.74 12.45 -1.15
C GLN A 104 16.48 13.15 -2.29
N SER A 105 17.81 13.17 -2.21
CA SER A 105 18.70 13.54 -3.32
C SER A 105 18.95 12.35 -4.27
N VAL A 106 19.63 12.60 -5.40
CA VAL A 106 20.05 11.51 -6.31
C VAL A 106 21.06 10.60 -5.60
N GLU A 107 22.01 11.21 -4.90
CA GLU A 107 23.06 10.54 -4.14
C GLU A 107 22.46 9.68 -3.04
N ASP A 108 21.40 10.17 -2.37
CA ASP A 108 20.67 9.36 -1.42
C ASP A 108 20.02 8.18 -2.12
N LEU A 109 19.29 8.34 -3.24
CA LEU A 109 18.64 7.22 -3.91
C LEU A 109 19.60 6.16 -4.45
N LEU A 110 20.83 6.52 -4.84
CA LEU A 110 21.81 5.57 -5.36
C LEU A 110 22.61 4.85 -4.26
N ARG A 111 22.49 5.28 -3.01
CA ARG A 111 23.18 4.63 -1.88
C ARG A 111 22.48 3.32 -1.51
N GLU A 112 23.23 2.24 -1.40
CA GLU A 112 22.72 1.00 -0.82
C GLU A 112 22.53 1.13 0.70
N ARG A 113 21.48 0.51 1.22
CA ARG A 113 21.20 0.47 2.66
C ARG A 113 20.56 -0.86 3.05
N PRO A 114 20.72 -1.31 4.31
CA PRO A 114 19.96 -2.43 4.82
C PRO A 114 18.47 -2.07 4.87
N VAL A 115 17.64 -3.00 4.39
CA VAL A 115 16.18 -2.91 4.48
C VAL A 115 15.62 -4.32 4.63
N GLN A 116 14.94 -4.57 5.75
CA GLN A 116 14.57 -5.91 6.20
C GLN A 116 15.80 -6.86 6.26
N ALA A 117 15.75 -7.98 5.55
CA ALA A 117 16.82 -8.97 5.44
C ALA A 117 17.74 -8.74 4.22
N TYR A 118 17.59 -7.61 3.53
CA TYR A 118 18.23 -7.33 2.25
C TYR A 118 19.05 -6.03 2.29
N VAL A 119 19.80 -5.78 1.22
CA VAL A 119 20.54 -4.54 0.97
C VAL A 119 20.16 -4.05 -0.42
N HIS A 120 19.60 -2.85 -0.51
CA HIS A 120 19.12 -2.27 -1.76
C HIS A 120 19.28 -0.75 -1.79
N ASP A 121 19.33 -0.19 -2.99
CA ASP A 121 19.29 1.25 -3.22
C ASP A 121 17.85 1.81 -3.16
N GLY A 122 17.73 3.14 -3.13
CA GLY A 122 16.46 3.84 -3.04
C GLY A 122 15.58 3.68 -4.29
N VAL A 123 16.16 3.48 -5.47
CA VAL A 123 15.40 3.25 -6.71
C VAL A 123 14.68 1.91 -6.63
N PHE A 124 15.40 0.87 -6.19
CA PHE A 124 14.81 -0.45 -5.93
C PHE A 124 13.71 -0.36 -4.87
N ILE A 125 13.96 0.33 -3.75
CA ILE A 125 12.98 0.50 -2.67
C ILE A 125 11.68 1.13 -3.21
N ILE A 126 11.77 2.19 -4.01
CA ILE A 126 10.60 2.85 -4.61
C ILE A 126 9.85 1.88 -5.53
N MET A 127 10.55 1.19 -6.43
CA MET A 127 9.93 0.22 -7.34
C MET A 127 9.26 -0.92 -6.58
N HIS A 128 9.91 -1.48 -5.57
CA HIS A 128 9.36 -2.54 -4.73
C HIS A 128 8.05 -2.10 -4.09
N VAL A 129 8.01 -0.92 -3.45
CA VAL A 129 6.78 -0.46 -2.79
C VAL A 129 5.67 -0.18 -3.79
N THR A 130 5.98 0.40 -4.96
CA THR A 130 4.97 0.64 -6.01
C THR A 130 4.38 -0.68 -6.55
N GLU A 131 5.24 -1.67 -6.81
CA GLU A 131 4.82 -3.00 -7.28
C GLU A 131 4.02 -3.74 -6.21
N HIS A 132 4.53 -3.79 -4.98
CA HIS A 132 3.90 -4.48 -3.84
C HIS A 132 2.54 -3.88 -3.48
N LEU A 133 2.42 -2.54 -3.53
CA LEU A 133 1.14 -1.86 -3.37
C LEU A 133 0.15 -2.28 -4.47
N SER A 134 0.58 -2.26 -5.73
CA SER A 134 -0.27 -2.64 -6.86
C SER A 134 -0.70 -4.11 -6.82
N TYR A 135 0.20 -5.01 -6.43
CA TYR A 135 -0.06 -6.43 -6.26
C TYR A 135 -1.19 -6.67 -5.25
N HIS A 136 -1.11 -6.06 -4.06
CA HIS A 136 -2.13 -6.24 -3.04
C HIS A 136 -3.42 -5.46 -3.32
N THR A 137 -3.36 -4.31 -3.99
CA THR A 137 -4.56 -3.63 -4.52
C THR A 137 -5.32 -4.58 -5.46
N GLY A 138 -4.62 -5.30 -6.34
CA GLY A 138 -5.23 -6.31 -7.20
C GLY A 138 -5.95 -7.42 -6.42
N GLN A 139 -5.36 -7.89 -5.31
CA GLN A 139 -5.99 -8.88 -4.43
C GLN A 139 -7.24 -8.33 -3.72
N ILE A 140 -7.20 -7.08 -3.26
CA ILE A 140 -8.33 -6.38 -2.63
C ILE A 140 -9.48 -6.24 -3.65
N ILE A 141 -9.16 -5.79 -4.87
CA ILE A 141 -10.13 -5.65 -5.97
C ILE A 141 -10.78 -7.00 -6.29
N PHE A 142 -9.97 -8.05 -6.46
CA PHE A 142 -10.47 -9.39 -6.75
C PHE A 142 -11.43 -9.87 -5.66
N TRP A 143 -11.04 -9.73 -4.40
CA TRP A 143 -11.89 -10.20 -3.30
C TRP A 143 -13.16 -9.37 -3.14
N THR A 144 -13.09 -8.07 -3.37
CA THR A 144 -14.27 -7.18 -3.40
C THR A 144 -15.26 -7.63 -4.47
N LYS A 145 -14.79 -7.87 -5.70
CA LYS A 145 -15.64 -8.37 -6.79
C LYS A 145 -16.26 -9.73 -6.46
N ALA A 146 -15.48 -10.65 -5.86
CA ALA A 146 -15.98 -11.96 -5.46
C ALA A 146 -17.07 -11.89 -4.37
N LEU A 147 -17.00 -10.91 -3.46
CA LEU A 147 -17.98 -10.71 -2.38
C LEU A 147 -19.24 -9.97 -2.84
N ARG A 148 -19.14 -9.14 -3.88
CA ARG A 148 -20.19 -8.18 -4.24
C ARG A 148 -20.83 -8.42 -5.60
N ASP A 149 -20.22 -9.24 -6.45
CA ASP A 149 -20.66 -9.51 -7.83
C ASP A 149 -20.97 -8.23 -8.61
N LEU A 150 -20.01 -7.28 -8.59
CA LEU A 150 -20.15 -5.98 -9.25
C LEU A 150 -18.93 -5.64 -10.10
N ASP A 151 -19.16 -4.83 -11.13
CA ASP A 151 -18.07 -4.14 -11.81
C ASP A 151 -17.73 -2.85 -11.07
N LEU A 152 -16.47 -2.73 -10.66
CA LEU A 152 -15.97 -1.57 -9.93
C LEU A 152 -15.79 -0.34 -10.83
N ASP A 153 -15.87 -0.50 -12.16
CA ASP A 153 -15.83 0.58 -13.16
C ASP A 153 -14.70 1.62 -12.91
N PHE A 154 -13.48 1.13 -12.76
CA PHE A 154 -12.33 2.01 -12.46
C PHE A 154 -11.98 3.00 -13.58
N TYR A 155 -12.50 2.79 -14.79
CA TYR A 155 -12.23 3.62 -15.96
C TYR A 155 -13.50 4.28 -16.51
N GLY A 156 -14.60 4.29 -15.75
CA GLY A 156 -15.87 4.87 -16.17
C GLY A 156 -15.71 6.30 -16.64
N GLY A 157 -15.95 6.54 -17.93
CA GLY A 157 -15.83 7.85 -18.56
C GLY A 157 -14.42 8.23 -19.05
N VAL A 158 -13.43 7.33 -18.96
CA VAL A 158 -12.12 7.51 -19.57
C VAL A 158 -12.14 6.88 -20.97
N ASP A 159 -11.90 7.69 -21.99
CA ASP A 159 -11.66 7.20 -23.35
C ASP A 159 -10.28 6.53 -23.41
N LEU A 160 -10.26 5.22 -23.61
CA LEU A 160 -9.04 4.40 -23.71
C LEU A 160 -8.62 4.13 -25.16
N GLY A 161 -9.35 4.68 -26.13
CA GLY A 161 -9.18 4.42 -27.57
C GLY A 161 -10.05 3.27 -28.08
#